data_AF-A0A2I2GAN7-F1
#
_entry.id   AF-A0A2I2GAN7-F1
#
_cell.length_a   1.000
_cell.length_b   1.000
_cell.length_c   1.000
_cell.angle_alpha   90.00
_cell.angle_beta   90.00
_cell.angle_gamma   90.00
#
_symmetry.space_group_name_H-M   'P 1'
#
loop_
_entity.id
_entity.type
_entity.pdbx_description
1 polymer ?
#
loop_
_entity_poly.entity_id
_entity_poly.type
_entity_poly.pdbx_seq_one_letter_code
_entity_poly.pdbx_strand_id
1 'polypeptide(L)'
;MSQIFTIWIVPFHVAPVTLTTVLDLTTESGDRGVTNGERTLYYVKQQEDLYQTTHFVKFLLPHIGAWMVSFFQFFATLFCICGAWLLWPLIWLEENGYVPNYLLTGGNIAYDIQQKVDEIKKD
;
A
#
# COMPACT_ATOMS: atom_id res chain seq x y z
N MET A 1 -22.86 1.38 7.46
CA MET A 1 -23.53 1.98 6.29
C MET A 1 -23.16 1.16 5.06
N SER A 2 -24.13 0.71 4.27
CA SER A 2 -23.91 -0.01 3.01
C SER A 2 -24.34 0.91 1.88
N GLN A 3 -23.44 1.26 0.97
CA GLN A 3 -23.75 2.11 -0.17
C GLN A 3 -23.74 1.27 -1.44
N ILE A 4 -24.70 1.54 -2.32
CA ILE A 4 -24.87 0.85 -3.60
C ILE A 4 -24.22 1.73 -4.67
N PHE A 5 -23.19 1.23 -5.33
CA PHE A 5 -22.49 1.93 -6.41
C PHE A 5 -22.68 1.19 -7.74
N THR A 6 -23.05 1.96 -8.76
CA THR A 6 -23.33 1.47 -10.12
C THR A 6 -22.45 2.24 -11.10
N ILE A 7 -21.67 1.52 -11.90
CA ILE A 7 -20.83 2.15 -12.94
C ILE A 7 -21.64 2.29 -14.22
N TRP A 8 -21.70 3.51 -14.74
CA TRP A 8 -22.51 3.87 -15.90
C TRP A 8 -22.20 3.06 -17.18
N ILE A 9 -20.97 2.60 -17.34
CA ILE A 9 -20.54 1.75 -18.47
C ILE A 9 -21.09 0.32 -18.41
N VAL A 10 -21.51 -0.19 -17.24
CA VAL A 10 -22.07 -1.54 -17.09
C VAL A 10 -23.45 -1.45 -16.41
N PRO A 11 -24.54 -1.24 -17.17
CA PRO A 11 -25.87 -0.89 -16.63
C PRO A 11 -26.55 -1.99 -15.81
N PHE A 12 -25.97 -3.19 -15.71
CA PHE A 12 -26.51 -4.33 -14.96
C PHE A 12 -25.65 -4.75 -13.76
N HIS A 13 -24.61 -3.97 -13.40
CA HIS A 13 -23.73 -4.32 -12.30
C HIS A 13 -23.95 -3.43 -11.07
N VAL A 14 -24.28 -4.07 -9.96
CA VAL A 14 -24.45 -3.45 -8.66
C VAL A 14 -23.46 -4.09 -7.70
N ALA A 15 -22.49 -3.33 -7.22
CA ALA A 15 -21.49 -3.81 -6.27
C ALA A 15 -21.82 -3.28 -4.87
N PRO A 16 -22.22 -4.14 -3.91
CA PRO A 16 -22.29 -3.73 -2.51
C PRO A 16 -20.87 -3.51 -2.00
N VAL A 17 -20.52 -2.26 -1.73
CA VAL A 17 -19.18 -1.87 -1.27
C VAL A 17 -19.29 -1.09 0.05
N THR A 18 -18.39 -1.40 0.97
CA THR A 18 -18.17 -0.61 2.17
C THR A 18 -17.18 0.49 1.82
N LEU A 19 -17.68 1.70 1.63
CA LEU A 19 -16.85 2.88 1.36
C LEU A 19 -16.30 3.42 2.67
N THR A 20 -14.98 3.60 2.71
CA THR A 20 -14.30 4.31 3.78
C THR A 20 -13.88 5.66 3.23
N THR A 21 -14.36 6.74 3.85
CA THR A 21 -14.00 8.10 3.45
C THR A 21 -13.32 8.80 4.61
N VAL A 22 -12.22 9.49 4.33
CA VAL A 22 -11.60 10.41 5.29
C VAL A 22 -12.23 11.78 5.09
N LEU A 23 -12.83 12.32 6.15
CA LEU A 23 -13.49 13.62 6.13
C LEU A 23 -12.65 14.62 6.92
N ASP A 24 -12.06 15.58 6.21
CA ASP A 24 -11.33 16.68 6.83
C ASP A 24 -12.29 17.84 7.07
N LEU A 25 -12.39 18.23 8.34
CA LEU A 25 -13.22 19.33 8.78
C LEU A 25 -12.34 20.54 9.10
N THR A 26 -12.82 21.73 8.77
CA THR A 26 -12.19 23.00 9.13
C THR A 26 -13.16 23.91 9.85
N THR A 27 -12.63 24.77 10.70
CA THR A 27 -13.39 25.79 11.42
C THR A 27 -12.90 27.14 10.93
N GLU A 28 -13.81 28.05 10.59
CA GLU A 28 -13.41 29.43 10.34
C GLU A 28 -13.05 30.08 11.68
N SER A 29 -11.76 30.35 11.89
CA SER A 29 -11.25 31.01 13.09
C SER A 29 -11.38 32.54 13.03
N GLY A 30 -12.17 33.06 12.10
CA GLY A 30 -12.25 34.48 11.78
C GLY A 30 -13.70 34.90 11.58
N ASP A 31 -14.18 35.61 12.57
CA ASP A 31 -15.48 36.26 12.65
C ASP A 31 -16.70 35.38 12.95
N ARG A 32 -17.53 35.91 13.84
CA ARG A 32 -18.63 35.22 14.52
C ARG A 32 -19.62 34.67 13.50
N GLY A 33 -19.48 33.39 13.16
CA GLY A 33 -20.52 32.63 12.49
C GLY A 33 -21.79 32.69 13.33
N VAL A 34 -22.74 33.52 12.90
CA VAL A 34 -23.98 33.81 13.62
C VAL A 34 -24.79 32.52 13.71
N THR A 35 -24.75 31.85 14.87
CA THR A 35 -25.76 30.88 15.25
C THR A 35 -26.31 31.20 16.62
N ASN A 36 -27.63 31.05 16.77
CA ASN A 36 -28.37 31.09 18.02
C ASN A 36 -27.96 29.93 18.97
N GLY A 37 -26.73 29.91 19.46
CA GLY A 37 -26.27 28.93 20.45
C GLY A 37 -24.76 28.72 20.50
N GLU A 38 -24.30 28.35 21.69
CA GLU A 38 -22.92 28.11 22.16
C GLU A 38 -22.22 26.89 21.49
N ARG A 39 -22.15 26.82 20.16
CA ARG A 39 -21.49 25.70 19.46
C ARG A 39 -20.66 26.12 18.26
N THR A 40 -19.44 25.60 18.17
CA THR A 40 -18.53 25.79 17.04
C THR A 40 -19.00 24.98 15.82
N LEU A 41 -19.14 25.64 14.67
CA LEU A 41 -19.48 24.98 13.41
C LEU A 41 -18.22 24.40 12.75
N TYR A 42 -18.32 23.14 12.32
CA TYR A 42 -17.28 22.47 11.53
C TYR A 42 -17.77 22.36 10.08
N TYR A 43 -17.00 22.94 9.15
CA TYR A 43 -17.27 22.86 7.72
C TYR A 43 -16.45 21.74 7.09
N VAL A 44 -17.02 21.09 6.08
CA VAL A 44 -16.30 20.07 5.31
C VAL A 44 -15.28 20.77 4.41
N LYS A 45 -14.00 20.53 4.67
CA LYS A 45 -12.89 21.05 3.87
C LYS A 45 -12.58 20.12 2.70
N GLN A 46 -12.50 18.83 2.98
CA GLN A 46 -12.08 17.82 2.02
C GLN A 46 -12.69 16.46 2.38
N GLN A 47 -12.96 15.67 1.36
CA GLN A 47 -13.44 14.31 1.50
C GLN A 47 -12.66 13.42 0.53
N GLU A 48 -11.86 12.52 1.07
CA GLU A 48 -11.08 11.54 0.30
C GLU A 48 -11.77 10.17 0.38
N ASP A 49 -12.00 9.52 -0.75
CA ASP A 49 -12.57 8.18 -0.82
C ASP A 49 -11.48 7.11 -0.97
N LEU A 50 -11.29 6.33 0.10
CA LEU A 50 -10.24 5.31 0.13
C LEU A 50 -10.78 4.01 -0.46
N TYR A 51 -10.40 3.71 -1.70
CA TYR A 51 -10.71 2.42 -2.32
C TYR A 51 -9.64 1.38 -1.99
N GLN A 52 -10.08 0.23 -1.48
CA GLN A 52 -9.23 -0.94 -1.41
C GLN A 52 -9.05 -1.50 -2.84
N THR A 53 -7.82 -1.80 -3.24
CA THR A 53 -7.45 -2.23 -4.61
C THR A 53 -8.25 -3.42 -5.13
N THR A 54 -8.68 -4.33 -4.25
CA THR A 54 -9.56 -5.46 -4.59
C THR A 54 -10.96 -5.05 -5.03
N HIS A 55 -11.42 -3.84 -4.69
CA HIS A 55 -12.70 -3.29 -5.13
C HIS A 55 -12.59 -2.59 -6.49
N PHE A 56 -11.45 -1.98 -6.80
CA PHE A 56 -11.22 -1.35 -8.11
C PHE A 56 -11.31 -2.35 -9.26
N VAL A 57 -10.76 -3.56 -9.10
CA VAL A 57 -10.79 -4.57 -10.17
C VAL A 57 -12.20 -5.10 -10.45
N LYS A 58 -13.10 -5.09 -9.46
CA LYS A 58 -14.51 -5.48 -9.65
C LYS A 58 -15.24 -4.54 -10.63
N PHE A 59 -14.76 -3.31 -10.76
CA PHE A 59 -15.32 -2.31 -11.66
C PHE A 59 -14.93 -2.51 -13.13
N LEU A 60 -13.78 -3.15 -13.40
CA LEU A 60 -13.32 -3.51 -14.74
C LEU A 60 -13.78 -4.91 -15.16
N LEU A 61 -13.73 -5.87 -14.24
CA LEU A 61 -14.12 -7.27 -14.47
C LEU A 61 -15.05 -7.75 -13.35
N PRO A 62 -16.37 -7.49 -13.48
CA PRO A 62 -17.33 -7.92 -12.47
C PRO A 62 -17.32 -9.46 -12.33
N HIS A 63 -17.43 -9.95 -11.10
CA HIS A 63 -17.40 -11.37 -10.69
C HIS A 63 -16.05 -12.10 -10.80
N ILE A 64 -15.29 -11.92 -11.89
CA ILE A 64 -14.05 -12.68 -12.14
C ILE A 64 -12.81 -11.96 -11.58
N GLY A 65 -12.86 -10.63 -11.49
CA GLY A 65 -11.72 -9.80 -11.12
C GLY A 65 -11.08 -10.17 -9.78
N ALA A 66 -11.90 -10.46 -8.76
CA ALA A 66 -11.39 -10.86 -7.44
C ALA A 66 -10.65 -12.20 -7.47
N TRP A 67 -11.17 -13.19 -8.21
CA TRP A 67 -10.54 -14.51 -8.37
C TRP A 67 -9.21 -14.40 -9.12
N MET A 68 -9.16 -13.57 -10.16
CA MET A 68 -7.95 -13.32 -10.94
C MET A 68 -6.85 -12.68 -10.07
N VAL A 69 -7.18 -11.63 -9.32
CA VAL A 69 -6.22 -10.98 -8.40
C VAL A 69 -5.76 -11.96 -7.31
N SER A 70 -6.69 -12.72 -6.71
CA SER A 70 -6.35 -13.71 -5.69
C SER A 70 -5.44 -14.82 -6.23
N PHE A 71 -5.63 -15.21 -7.50
CA PHE A 71 -4.77 -16.17 -8.18
C PHE A 71 -3.36 -15.59 -8.32
N PHE A 72 -3.20 -14.40 -8.90
CA PHE A 72 -1.88 -13.78 -9.04
C PHE A 72 -1.19 -13.55 -7.70
N GLN A 73 -1.94 -13.16 -6.67
CA GLN A 73 -1.39 -12.98 -5.32
C GLN A 73 -0.90 -14.30 -4.72
N PHE A 74 -1.64 -15.40 -4.92
CA PHE A 74 -1.18 -16.74 -4.53
C PHE A 74 0.11 -17.13 -5.24
N PHE A 75 0.22 -16.92 -6.56
CA PHE A 75 1.44 -17.20 -7.31
C PHE A 75 2.62 -16.34 -6.87
N ALA A 76 2.40 -15.05 -6.61
CA ALA A 76 3.42 -14.15 -6.09
C ALA A 76 3.92 -14.63 -4.72
N THR A 77 3.02 -15.00 -3.80
CA THR A 77 3.40 -15.54 -2.50
C THR A 77 4.19 -16.84 -2.63
N LEU A 78 3.77 -17.77 -3.49
CA LEU A 78 4.52 -18.99 -3.75
C LEU A 78 5.92 -18.68 -4.31
N PHE A 79 6.03 -17.79 -5.28
CA PHE A 79 7.31 -17.42 -5.86
C PHE A 79 8.24 -16.75 -4.85
N CYS A 80 7.71 -15.92 -3.95
CA CYS A 80 8.48 -15.34 -2.85
C CYS A 80 8.99 -16.41 -1.87
N ILE A 81 8.14 -17.39 -1.50
CA ILE A 81 8.55 -18.50 -0.62
C ILE A 81 9.62 -19.37 -1.29
N CYS A 82 9.40 -19.76 -2.55
CA CYS A 82 10.37 -20.53 -3.32
C CYS A 82 11.67 -19.76 -3.52
N GLY A 83 11.60 -18.47 -3.86
CA GLY A 83 12.76 -17.60 -4.01
C GLY A 83 13.55 -17.48 -2.73
N ALA A 84 12.89 -17.26 -1.59
CA ALA A 84 13.55 -17.22 -0.28
C ALA A 84 14.21 -18.56 0.05
N TRP A 85 13.53 -19.69 -0.21
CA TRP A 85 14.07 -21.02 0.04
C TRP A 85 15.27 -21.36 -0.86
N LEU A 86 15.23 -20.97 -2.13
CA LEU A 86 16.32 -21.17 -3.10
C LEU A 86 17.54 -20.29 -2.80
N LEU A 87 17.30 -19.05 -2.35
CA LEU A 87 18.37 -18.10 -2.03
C LEU A 87 18.92 -18.29 -0.61
N TRP A 88 18.20 -18.97 0.29
CA TRP A 88 18.68 -19.30 1.63
C TRP A 88 20.07 -19.93 1.66
N PRO A 89 20.36 -21.02 0.93
CA PRO A 89 21.69 -21.64 0.97
C PRO A 89 22.80 -20.72 0.44
N LEU A 90 22.47 -19.82 -0.50
CA LEU A 90 23.42 -18.83 -0.99
C LEU A 90 23.81 -17.84 0.12
N ILE A 91 22.82 -17.34 0.87
CA ILE A 91 23.03 -16.44 2.01
C ILE A 91 23.80 -17.16 3.13
N TRP A 92 23.45 -18.41 3.45
CA TRP A 92 24.18 -19.20 4.45
C TRP A 92 25.66 -19.43 4.09
N LEU A 93 25.95 -19.66 2.81
CA LEU A 93 27.34 -19.81 2.32
C LEU A 93 28.13 -18.50 2.48
N GLU A 94 27.48 -17.37 2.23
CA GLU A 94 28.04 -16.05 2.48
C GLU A 94 28.31 -15.84 3.98
N GLU A 95 27.33 -16.09 4.85
CA GLU A 95 27.45 -15.91 6.30
C GLU A 95 28.60 -16.74 6.89
N ASN A 96 28.82 -17.95 6.36
CA ASN A 96 29.92 -18.81 6.76
C ASN A 96 31.28 -18.46 6.12
N GLY A 97 31.34 -17.42 5.29
CA GLY A 97 32.58 -16.92 4.70
C GLY A 97 33.18 -17.80 3.61
N TYR A 98 32.39 -18.70 3.00
CA TYR A 98 32.85 -19.56 1.91
C TYR A 98 32.84 -18.86 0.54
N VAL A 99 32.16 -17.72 0.43
CA VAL A 99 32.07 -16.94 -0.82
C VAL A 99 33.39 -16.17 -1.02
N PRO A 100 34.02 -16.29 -2.20
CA PRO A 100 35.34 -15.70 -2.41
C PRO A 100 35.28 -14.17 -2.52
N ASN A 101 36.26 -13.51 -1.90
CA ASN A 101 36.36 -12.05 -1.75
C ASN A 101 36.35 -11.25 -3.08
N TYR A 102 36.62 -11.87 -4.23
CA TYR A 102 36.52 -11.19 -5.53
C TYR A 102 35.06 -10.93 -5.95
N LEU A 103 34.09 -11.71 -5.44
CA LEU A 103 32.65 -11.46 -5.63
C LEU A 103 32.11 -10.45 -4.61
N LEU A 104 32.75 -10.35 -3.45
CA LEU A 104 32.38 -9.48 -2.33
C LEU A 104 33.21 -8.19 -2.31
N THR A 105 33.36 -7.54 -3.47
CA THR A 105 34.14 -6.30 -3.60
C THR A 105 33.36 -5.15 -2.94
N GLY A 106 33.47 -5.04 -1.62
CA GLY A 106 32.86 -3.96 -0.82
C GLY A 106 32.18 -4.44 0.47
N GLY A 107 31.62 -5.66 0.50
CA GLY A 107 30.88 -6.11 1.68
C GLY A 107 30.03 -7.34 1.40
N ASN A 108 28.85 -7.41 2.04
CA ASN A 108 27.86 -8.45 1.80
C ASN A 108 27.27 -8.31 0.38
N ILE A 109 26.84 -9.41 -0.25
CA ILE A 109 26.20 -9.45 -1.57
C ILE A 109 25.00 -8.48 -1.64
N ALA A 110 24.30 -8.29 -0.52
CA ALA A 110 23.15 -7.41 -0.40
C ALA A 110 23.51 -5.96 -0.01
N TYR A 111 24.62 -5.71 0.69
CA TYR A 111 24.92 -4.39 1.23
C TYR A 111 26.39 -4.18 1.66
N ASP A 112 26.97 -3.05 1.25
CA ASP A 112 28.29 -2.58 1.70
C ASP A 112 28.14 -1.64 2.91
N ILE A 113 28.54 -2.13 4.10
CA ILE A 113 28.51 -1.34 5.34
C ILE A 113 29.61 -0.27 5.36
N GLN A 114 30.76 -0.52 4.74
CA GLN A 114 31.89 0.42 4.77
C GLN A 114 31.55 1.70 4.02
N GLN A 115 30.92 1.58 2.85
CA GLN A 115 30.44 2.73 2.08
C GLN A 115 29.52 3.63 2.90
N LYS A 116 28.65 3.04 3.73
CA LYS A 116 27.66 3.78 4.53
C LYS A 116 28.24 4.42 5.77
N VAL A 117 29.22 3.78 6.39
CA VAL A 117 30.01 4.39 7.47
C VAL A 117 30.74 5.62 6.96
N ASP A 118 31.27 5.58 5.73
CA ASP A 118 31.94 6.71 5.10
C ASP A 118 30.98 7.85 4.74
N GLU A 119 29.76 7.54 4.27
CA GLU A 119 28.69 8.54 4.06
C GLU A 119 28.32 9.24 5.39
N ILE A 120 28.10 8.47 6.47
CA ILE A 120 27.73 9.01 7.79
C ILE A 120 28.86 9.86 8.40
N LYS A 121 30.12 9.52 8.14
CA LYS A 121 31.28 10.30 8.62
C LYS A 121 31.49 11.60 7.86
N LYS A 122 30.91 11.72 6.68
CA LYS A 122 31.09 12.86 5.77
C LYS A 122 30.05 13.96 5.99
N ASP A 123 28.90 13.60 6.57
CA ASP A 123 27.86 14.51 7.08
C ASP A 123 28.18 15.03 8.49
#